data_AF-A0A9D4B0B4-F1
#
_entry.id   AF-A0A9D4B0B4-F1
#
_cell.length_a   1.000
_cell.length_b   1.000
_cell.length_c   1.000
_cell.angle_alpha   90.00
_cell.angle_beta   90.00
_cell.angle_gamma   90.00
#
_symmetry.space_group_name_H-M   'P 1'
#
loop_
_entity.id
_entity.type
_entity.pdbx_description
1 polymer ?
#
loop_
_entity_poly.entity_id
_entity_poly.type
_entity_poly.pdbx_seq_one_letter_code
_entity_poly.pdbx_strand_id
1 'polypeptide(L)'
;MCDEGPRFSVKEYRFAEEQDEQEREEQKPELVVQIPEVLDIQYGMYVWPCAVVLAQYLWFHRRILPGKRILEIGAGVSLPGIVAAKCGARVILSDTEELPQCLKNCERSCRINNLLGVHIIGLTWGQISPNLLSLPQLDIILASDVFFEPEG
;
A
#
# COMPACT_ATOMS: atom_id res chain seq x y z
N MET A 1 -13.48 27.77 17.79
CA MET A 1 -12.25 26.99 17.99
C MET A 1 -12.04 26.28 16.66
N CYS A 2 -11.09 26.74 15.85
CA CYS A 2 -10.85 26.13 14.53
C CYS A 2 -10.22 24.76 14.78
N ASP A 3 -10.94 23.71 14.41
CA ASP A 3 -10.41 22.35 14.40
C ASP A 3 -9.39 22.27 13.26
N GLU A 4 -8.11 22.43 13.59
CA GLU A 4 -7.04 22.14 12.65
C GLU A 4 -6.99 20.61 12.51
N GLY A 5 -7.51 20.10 11.39
CA GLY A 5 -7.56 18.66 11.12
C GLY A 5 -6.20 17.96 11.27
N PRO A 6 -6.17 16.61 11.22
CA PRO A 6 -4.98 15.83 11.58
C PRO A 6 -3.74 16.27 10.80
N ARG A 7 -2.62 16.46 11.53
CA ARG A 7 -1.35 16.89 10.95
C ARG A 7 -0.65 15.70 10.32
N PHE A 8 -0.56 15.69 8.98
CA PHE A 8 0.15 14.65 8.23
C PHE A 8 1.65 14.98 8.15
N SER A 9 2.50 13.98 8.37
CA SER A 9 3.88 13.98 7.90
C SER A 9 3.99 13.12 6.65
N VAL A 10 4.94 13.42 5.76
CA VAL A 10 5.23 12.55 4.61
C VAL A 10 6.57 11.89 4.85
N LYS A 11 6.60 10.57 4.77
CA LYS A 11 7.81 9.76 4.93
C LYS A 11 8.19 9.10 3.60
N GLU A 12 9.48 9.08 3.31
CA GLU A 12 10.02 8.42 2.11
C GLU A 12 10.52 7.01 2.42
N TYR A 13 10.18 6.08 1.55
CA TYR A 13 10.65 4.69 1.55
C TYR A 13 11.42 4.46 0.26
N ARG A 14 12.68 4.01 0.38
CA ARG A 14 13.59 3.80 -0.74
C ARG A 14 13.91 2.32 -0.89
N PHE A 15 13.79 1.82 -2.10
CA PHE A 15 14.07 0.44 -2.47
C PHE A 15 15.12 0.42 -3.58
N ALA A 16 16.29 -0.15 -3.30
CA ALA A 16 17.41 -0.26 -4.23
C ALA A 16 17.99 -1.68 -4.18
N GLU A 17 18.75 -2.07 -5.20
CA GLU A 17 19.51 -3.33 -5.20
C GLU A 17 20.80 -3.19 -4.37
N GLU A 18 21.19 -4.26 -3.67
CA GLU A 18 22.44 -4.30 -2.90
C GLU A 18 23.67 -4.18 -3.83
N GLN A 19 24.77 -3.66 -3.28
CA GLN A 19 26.02 -3.45 -4.01
C GLN A 19 26.76 -4.77 -4.16
N ASP A 20 26.91 -5.25 -5.40
CA ASP A 20 28.04 -6.10 -5.74
C ASP A 20 29.24 -5.19 -6.02
N GLU A 21 30.32 -5.36 -5.26
CA GLU A 21 31.55 -4.54 -5.30
C GLU A 21 32.27 -4.54 -6.68
N GLN A 22 31.77 -5.32 -7.66
CA GLN A 22 32.45 -5.60 -8.93
C GLN A 22 31.71 -5.11 -10.18
N GLU A 23 30.49 -4.55 -10.07
CA GLU A 23 29.73 -4.09 -11.23
C GLU A 23 29.96 -2.59 -11.51
N ARG A 24 30.26 -2.26 -12.78
CA ARG A 24 30.45 -0.88 -13.28
C ARG A 24 29.24 0.01 -12.96
N GLU A 25 29.47 1.32 -12.91
CA GLU A 25 28.52 2.43 -12.68
C GLU A 25 27.35 2.50 -13.71
N GLU A 26 26.56 1.43 -13.86
CA GLU A 26 25.22 1.53 -14.44
C GLU A 26 24.26 2.00 -13.35
N GLN A 27 23.38 2.96 -13.68
CA GLN A 27 22.35 3.44 -12.75
C GLN A 27 21.44 2.27 -12.38
N LYS A 28 21.67 1.67 -11.20
CA LYS A 28 20.81 0.60 -10.69
C LYS A 28 19.40 1.14 -10.48
N PRO A 29 18.36 0.33 -10.73
CA PRO A 29 16.99 0.76 -10.50
C PRO A 29 16.79 1.10 -9.03
N GLU A 30 16.31 2.30 -8.75
CA GLU A 30 15.82 2.74 -7.43
C GLU A 30 14.32 3.03 -7.54
N LEU A 31 13.57 2.71 -6.49
CA LEU A 31 12.20 3.13 -6.32
C LEU A 31 12.05 3.95 -5.04
N VAL A 32 11.47 5.13 -5.17
CA VAL A 32 11.09 5.98 -4.03
C VAL A 32 9.56 6.02 -3.94
N VAL A 33 9.05 5.74 -2.74
CA VAL A 33 7.63 5.82 -2.41
C VAL A 33 7.43 6.80 -1.26
N GLN A 34 6.47 7.70 -1.40
CA GLN A 34 6.14 8.69 -0.37
C GLN A 34 4.83 8.32 0.31
N ILE A 35 4.83 8.18 1.63
CA ILE A 35 3.63 7.80 2.40
C ILE A 35 3.24 8.92 3.35
N PRO A 36 2.00 9.46 3.25
CA PRO A 36 1.46 10.35 4.26
C PRO A 36 1.08 9.55 5.51
N GLU A 37 1.69 9.87 6.64
CA GLU A 37 1.44 9.24 7.93
C GLU A 37 0.79 10.25 8.89
N VAL A 38 -0.12 9.77 9.74
CA VAL A 38 -0.61 10.51 10.91
C VAL A 38 -0.11 9.78 12.15
N LEU A 39 0.80 10.42 12.86
CA LEU A 39 1.36 9.91 14.12
C LEU A 39 0.39 10.23 15.26
N ASP A 40 -0.78 9.62 15.22
CA ASP A 40 -1.75 9.61 16.30
C ASP A 40 -2.21 8.17 16.54
N ILE A 41 -2.04 7.73 17.79
CA ILE A 41 -2.32 6.38 18.26
C ILE A 41 -3.79 5.99 18.00
N GLN A 42 -4.70 6.96 17.97
CA GLN A 42 -6.13 6.70 17.75
C GLN A 42 -6.46 6.34 16.30
N TYR A 43 -5.60 6.70 15.35
CA TYR A 43 -5.91 6.52 13.93
C TYR A 43 -5.14 5.34 13.30
N GLY A 44 -3.99 4.93 13.86
CA GLY A 44 -3.21 3.81 13.32
C GLY A 44 -2.68 4.03 11.89
N MET A 45 -2.64 5.28 11.43
CA MET A 45 -2.37 5.65 10.03
C MET A 45 -0.88 5.89 9.78
N TYR A 46 -0.06 4.89 10.07
CA TYR A 46 1.37 4.89 9.78
C TYR A 46 1.78 3.53 9.18
N VAL A 47 2.98 3.45 8.61
CA VAL A 47 3.47 2.20 8.02
C VAL A 47 3.92 1.24 9.13
N TRP A 48 3.33 0.05 9.15
CA TRP A 48 3.74 -1.05 10.04
C TRP A 48 4.99 -1.75 9.49
N PRO A 49 5.88 -2.31 10.35
CA PRO A 49 7.12 -2.95 9.90
C PRO A 49 6.91 -4.04 8.84
N CYS A 50 5.86 -4.86 8.96
CA CYS A 50 5.55 -5.91 7.97
C CYS A 50 5.20 -5.35 6.59
N ALA A 51 4.62 -4.15 6.50
CA ALA A 51 4.35 -3.50 5.23
C ALA A 51 5.65 -3.11 4.51
N VAL A 52 6.68 -2.67 5.26
CA VAL A 52 8.02 -2.40 4.70
C VAL A 52 8.65 -3.69 4.16
N VAL A 53 8.57 -4.78 4.93
CA VAL A 53 9.13 -6.08 4.52
C VAL A 53 8.42 -6.62 3.27
N LEU A 54 7.09 -6.57 3.22
CA LEU A 54 6.32 -7.00 2.05
C LEU A 54 6.62 -6.13 0.82
N ALA A 55 6.74 -4.81 1.01
CA ALA A 55 7.13 -3.88 -0.06
C ALA A 55 8.54 -4.18 -0.60
N GLN A 56 9.50 -4.48 0.27
CA GLN A 56 10.85 -4.90 -0.12
C GLN A 56 10.81 -6.22 -0.91
N TYR A 57 9.99 -7.19 -0.47
CA TYR A 57 9.81 -8.45 -1.17
C TYR A 57 9.24 -8.26 -2.59
N LEU A 58 8.22 -7.41 -2.73
CA LEU A 58 7.64 -7.05 -4.02
C LEU A 58 8.65 -6.35 -4.93
N TRP A 59 9.44 -5.44 -4.38
CA TRP A 59 10.52 -4.78 -5.11
C TRP A 59 11.58 -5.77 -5.60
N PHE A 60 12.01 -6.69 -4.74
CA PHE A 60 12.98 -7.72 -5.10
C PHE A 60 12.46 -8.61 -6.25
N HIS A 61 11.18 -8.99 -6.20
CA HIS A 61 10.53 -9.82 -7.23
C HIS A 61 9.81 -9.02 -8.33
N ARG A 62 10.04 -7.71 -8.45
CA ARG A 62 9.25 -6.79 -9.30
C ARG A 62 9.06 -7.21 -10.75
N ARG A 63 9.97 -8.01 -11.31
CA ARG A 63 9.91 -8.51 -12.70
C ARG A 63 8.68 -9.38 -12.98
N ILE A 64 8.04 -9.98 -11.97
CA ILE A 64 6.84 -10.82 -12.14
C ILE A 64 5.52 -10.04 -12.02
N LEU A 65 5.57 -8.77 -11.59
CA LEU A 65 4.40 -7.96 -11.28
C LEU A 65 3.71 -7.31 -12.48
N PRO A 66 4.38 -6.94 -13.60
CA PRO A 66 3.73 -6.29 -14.72
C PRO A 66 2.48 -7.01 -15.20
N GLY A 67 1.36 -6.28 -15.24
CA GLY A 67 0.05 -6.77 -15.70
C GLY A 67 -0.71 -7.67 -14.72
N LYS A 68 -0.12 -8.08 -13.59
CA LYS A 68 -0.82 -8.86 -12.55
C LYS A 68 -1.93 -8.04 -11.91
N ARG A 69 -3.08 -8.65 -11.70
CA ARG A 69 -4.22 -8.08 -10.95
C ARG A 69 -4.03 -8.40 -9.48
N ILE A 70 -3.81 -7.37 -8.68
CA ILE A 70 -3.45 -7.49 -7.27
C ILE A 70 -4.50 -6.80 -6.42
N LEU A 71 -4.98 -7.49 -5.39
CA LEU A 71 -5.77 -6.88 -4.33
C LEU A 71 -4.90 -6.78 -3.08
N GLU A 72 -4.83 -5.60 -2.46
CA GLU A 72 -4.32 -5.45 -1.10
C GLU A 72 -5.50 -5.33 -0.13
N ILE A 73 -5.55 -6.20 0.88
CA ILE A 73 -6.56 -6.20 1.95
C ILE A 73 -5.93 -5.63 3.24
N GLY A 74 -6.67 -4.76 3.93
CA GLY A 74 -6.13 -4.03 5.08
C GLY A 74 -4.97 -3.11 4.66
N ALA A 75 -5.16 -2.35 3.58
CA ALA A 75 -4.09 -1.58 2.95
C ALA A 75 -3.56 -0.45 3.86
N GLY A 76 -4.37 0.11 4.76
CA GLY A 76 -4.01 1.20 5.65
C GLY A 76 -3.47 2.42 4.89
N VAL A 77 -2.14 2.56 4.87
CA VAL A 77 -1.41 3.63 4.16
C VAL A 77 -0.79 3.17 2.82
N SER A 78 -1.04 1.93 2.41
CA SER A 78 -0.88 1.39 1.05
C SER A 78 0.56 1.20 0.53
N LEU A 79 1.57 1.11 1.40
CA LEU A 79 2.97 1.00 0.94
C LEU A 79 3.21 -0.20 -0.01
N PRO A 80 2.82 -1.45 0.31
CA PRO A 80 3.01 -2.59 -0.58
C PRO A 80 2.26 -2.45 -1.91
N GLY A 81 0.99 -2.04 -1.89
CA GLY A 81 0.20 -1.84 -3.10
C GLY A 81 0.75 -0.72 -4.00
N ILE A 82 1.29 0.36 -3.42
CA ILE A 82 1.93 1.42 -4.20
C ILE A 82 3.22 0.93 -4.86
N VAL A 83 4.04 0.14 -4.16
CA VAL A 83 5.22 -0.49 -4.76
C VAL A 83 4.81 -1.40 -5.92
N ALA A 84 3.81 -2.26 -5.72
CA ALA A 84 3.31 -3.14 -6.78
C ALA A 84 2.80 -2.35 -8.00
N ALA A 85 2.03 -1.29 -7.78
CA ALA A 85 1.51 -0.43 -8.84
C ALA A 85 2.63 0.27 -9.62
N LYS A 86 3.64 0.82 -8.94
CA LYS A 86 4.81 1.43 -9.59
C LYS A 86 5.66 0.39 -10.34
N CYS A 87 5.60 -0.89 -9.96
CA CYS A 87 6.20 -2.00 -10.69
C CYS A 87 5.33 -2.55 -11.85
N GLY A 88 4.22 -1.88 -12.19
CA GLY A 88 3.40 -2.19 -13.36
C GLY A 88 2.25 -3.16 -13.11
N ALA A 89 1.94 -3.50 -11.85
CA ALA A 89 0.74 -4.26 -11.52
C ALA A 89 -0.53 -3.41 -11.65
N ARG A 90 -1.68 -4.08 -11.85
CA ARG A 90 -3.02 -3.50 -11.79
C ARG A 90 -3.56 -3.71 -10.38
N VAL A 91 -3.46 -2.67 -9.54
CA VAL A 91 -3.72 -2.76 -8.10
C VAL A 91 -5.13 -2.28 -7.77
N ILE A 92 -5.80 -3.02 -6.88
CA ILE A 92 -6.96 -2.61 -6.12
C ILE A 92 -6.52 -2.54 -4.66
N LEU A 93 -6.70 -1.40 -4.02
CA LEU A 93 -6.47 -1.22 -2.59
C LEU A 93 -7.80 -1.36 -1.87
N SER A 94 -7.78 -2.03 -0.73
CA SER A 94 -8.97 -2.17 0.10
C SER A 94 -8.67 -2.11 1.58
N ASP A 95 -9.62 -1.56 2.31
CA ASP A 95 -9.61 -1.47 3.76
C ASP A 95 -11.06 -1.48 4.28
N THR A 96 -11.25 -1.49 5.60
CA THR A 96 -12.59 -1.50 6.19
C THR A 96 -13.42 -0.29 5.73
N GLU A 97 -14.68 -0.55 5.38
CA GLU A 97 -15.63 0.53 5.04
C GLU A 97 -16.08 1.29 6.29
N GLU A 98 -15.92 0.68 7.47
CA GLU A 98 -16.33 1.26 8.76
C GLU A 98 -15.43 2.43 9.18
N LEU A 99 -14.22 2.52 8.62
CA LEU A 99 -13.29 3.63 8.81
C LEU A 99 -12.95 4.30 7.47
N PRO A 100 -13.81 5.22 6.97
CA PRO A 100 -13.60 5.90 5.68
C PRO A 100 -12.27 6.65 5.57
N GLN A 101 -11.64 6.97 6.70
CA GLN A 101 -10.35 7.63 6.74
C GLN A 101 -9.21 6.72 6.21
N CYS A 102 -9.29 5.40 6.38
CA CYS A 102 -8.34 4.45 5.79
C CYS A 102 -8.37 4.53 4.25
N LEU A 103 -9.57 4.54 3.66
CA LEU A 103 -9.75 4.67 2.22
C LEU A 103 -9.25 6.03 1.70
N LYS A 104 -9.55 7.13 2.40
CA LYS A 104 -9.01 8.46 2.07
C LYS A 104 -7.48 8.52 2.14
N ASN A 105 -6.87 7.78 3.06
CA ASN A 105 -5.42 7.67 3.14
C ASN A 105 -4.83 6.88 1.98
N CYS A 106 -5.48 5.80 1.55
CA CYS A 106 -5.11 5.08 0.33
C CYS A 106 -5.11 6.04 -0.88
N GLU A 107 -6.14 6.89 -1.01
CA GLU A 107 -6.24 7.88 -2.08
C GLU A 107 -5.10 8.90 -2.02
N ARG A 108 -4.80 9.42 -0.82
CA ARG A 108 -3.72 10.38 -0.61
C ARG A 108 -2.35 9.79 -0.97
N SER A 109 -2.12 8.54 -0.57
CA SER A 109 -0.89 7.80 -0.83
C SER A 109 -0.73 7.50 -2.32
N CYS A 110 -1.81 7.16 -3.04
CA CYS A 110 -1.77 7.03 -4.49
C CYS A 110 -1.47 8.37 -5.18
N ARG A 111 -2.15 9.45 -4.76
CA ARG A 111 -2.01 10.79 -5.36
C ARG A 111 -0.59 11.32 -5.24
N ILE A 112 0.03 11.26 -4.05
CA ILE A 112 1.41 11.75 -3.85
C ILE A 112 2.43 10.95 -4.66
N ASN A 113 2.12 9.69 -4.98
CA ASN A 113 2.97 8.82 -5.78
C ASN A 113 2.68 8.87 -7.29
N ASN A 114 1.83 9.80 -7.75
CA ASN A 114 1.41 9.97 -9.14
C ASN A 114 0.74 8.71 -9.73
N LEU A 115 0.06 7.93 -8.90
CA LEU A 115 -0.71 6.77 -9.34
C LEU A 115 -2.15 7.18 -9.61
N LEU A 116 -2.46 7.41 -10.88
CA LEU A 116 -3.81 7.70 -11.36
C LEU A 116 -4.48 6.39 -11.78
N GLY A 117 -5.68 6.11 -11.27
CA GLY A 117 -6.48 4.94 -11.67
C GLY A 117 -6.28 3.67 -10.84
N VAL A 118 -5.62 3.75 -9.68
CA VAL A 118 -5.70 2.68 -8.67
C VAL A 118 -7.10 2.69 -8.07
N HIS A 119 -7.79 1.54 -8.11
CA HIS A 119 -9.11 1.42 -7.52
C HIS A 119 -8.98 1.28 -6.00
N ILE A 120 -9.79 2.02 -5.26
CA ILE A 120 -9.84 1.97 -3.79
C ILE A 120 -11.27 1.63 -3.41
N ILE A 121 -11.44 0.54 -2.67
CA ILE A 121 -12.76 -0.02 -2.33
C ILE A 121 -12.85 -0.36 -0.85
N GLY A 122 -14.05 -0.26 -0.28
CA GLY A 122 -14.33 -0.78 1.06
C GLY A 122 -14.50 -2.29 1.04
N LEU A 123 -13.69 -3.01 1.81
CA LEU A 123 -13.80 -4.44 2.10
C LEU A 123 -13.58 -4.68 3.60
N THR A 124 -14.66 -4.83 4.34
CA THR A 124 -14.63 -5.19 5.76
C THR A 124 -14.53 -6.71 5.91
N TRP A 125 -13.60 -7.17 6.76
CA TRP A 125 -13.43 -8.60 7.07
C TRP A 125 -14.73 -9.24 7.57
N GLY A 126 -14.98 -10.49 7.16
CA GLY A 126 -16.17 -11.24 7.54
C GLY A 126 -17.48 -10.80 6.84
N GLN A 127 -17.47 -9.71 6.07
CA GLN A 127 -18.66 -9.20 5.37
C GLN A 127 -18.62 -9.56 3.88
N ILE A 128 -19.75 -10.04 3.34
CA ILE A 128 -19.93 -10.24 1.90
C ILE A 128 -20.53 -8.95 1.32
N SER A 129 -19.67 -8.06 0.83
CA SER A 129 -20.09 -6.77 0.25
C SER A 129 -20.28 -6.86 -1.27
N PRO A 130 -21.05 -5.93 -1.89
CA PRO A 130 -21.11 -5.82 -3.35
C PRO A 130 -19.74 -5.59 -3.99
N ASN A 131 -18.85 -4.84 -3.32
CA ASN A 131 -17.48 -4.62 -3.79
C ASN A 131 -16.72 -5.95 -3.90
N LEU A 132 -16.82 -6.83 -2.88
CA LEU A 132 -16.22 -8.17 -2.89
C LEU A 132 -16.74 -9.01 -4.06
N LEU A 133 -18.06 -9.02 -4.26
CA LEU A 133 -18.71 -9.79 -5.32
C LEU A 133 -18.39 -9.27 -6.74
N SER A 134 -18.04 -7.98 -6.85
CA SER A 134 -17.69 -7.33 -8.12
C SER A 134 -16.21 -7.40 -8.48
N LEU A 135 -15.37 -7.96 -7.60
CA LEU A 135 -13.94 -8.05 -7.86
C LEU A 135 -13.66 -8.85 -9.14
N PRO A 136 -12.71 -8.39 -9.97
CA PRO A 136 -12.23 -9.20 -11.08
C PRO A 136 -11.48 -10.41 -10.53
N GLN A 137 -11.22 -11.40 -11.40
CA GLN A 137 -10.26 -12.45 -11.06
C GLN A 137 -8.92 -11.83 -10.67
N LEU A 138 -8.36 -12.28 -9.55
CA LEU A 138 -7.09 -11.80 -8.99
C LEU A 138 -5.99 -12.81 -9.25
N ASP A 139 -4.78 -12.32 -9.46
CA ASP A 139 -3.58 -13.16 -9.57
C ASP A 139 -2.83 -13.26 -8.24
N ILE A 140 -2.86 -12.20 -7.43
CA ILE A 140 -2.17 -12.09 -6.13
C ILE A 140 -3.06 -11.34 -5.14
N ILE A 141 -3.06 -11.77 -3.88
CA ILE A 141 -3.63 -11.03 -2.74
C ILE A 141 -2.48 -10.66 -1.80
N LEU A 142 -2.38 -9.38 -1.44
CA LEU A 142 -1.42 -8.84 -0.50
C LEU A 142 -2.11 -8.56 0.84
N ALA A 143 -1.44 -8.90 1.93
CA ALA A 143 -1.86 -8.58 3.28
C ALA A 143 -0.62 -8.44 4.15
N SER A 144 -0.42 -7.29 4.80
CA SER A 144 0.69 -7.06 5.72
C SER A 144 0.16 -6.73 7.11
N ASP A 145 0.49 -7.57 8.09
CA ASP A 145 0.10 -7.40 9.50
C ASP A 145 -1.41 -7.35 9.76
N VAL A 146 -2.20 -8.13 9.00
CA VAL A 146 -3.68 -8.14 9.13
C VAL A 146 -4.20 -9.02 10.27
N PHE A 147 -3.33 -9.74 10.98
CA PHE A 147 -3.69 -10.65 12.07
C PHE A 147 -3.34 -10.04 13.44
N PHE A 148 -3.94 -8.90 13.77
CA PHE A 148 -3.63 -8.15 15.00
C PHE A 148 -4.80 -8.02 15.98
N GLU A 149 -6.04 -8.22 15.53
CA GLU A 149 -7.24 -8.25 16.37
C GLU A 149 -7.67 -9.70 16.65
N PRO A 150 -7.51 -10.20 17.89
CA PRO A 150 -7.91 -11.55 18.26
C PRO A 150 -9.41 -11.68 18.60
N GLU A 151 -10.16 -10.58 18.66
CA GLU A 151 -11.54 -10.56 19.16
C GLU A 151 -12.46 -9.81 18.19
N GLY A 152 -13.25 -10.60 17.45
CA GLY A 152 -14.51 -10.20 16.84
C GLY A 152 -15.66 -10.97 17.46
#